data_AF-A0A4Q2XVI6-F1
#
_entry.id   AF-A0A4Q2XVI6-F1
#
_cell.length_a   1.000
_cell.length_b   1.000
_cell.length_c   1.000
_cell.angle_alpha   90.00
_cell.angle_beta   90.00
_cell.angle_gamma   90.00
#
_symmetry.space_group_name_H-M   'P 1'
#
loop_
_entity.id
_entity.type
_entity.pdbx_description
1 polymer ?
#
loop_
_entity_poly.entity_id
_entity_poly.type
_entity_poly.pdbx_seq_one_letter_code
_entity_poly.pdbx_strand_id
1 'polypeptide(L)'
;IVFSETGGLLRQPVTLTLSCATAGAEIRYQINKAAEVLYTAPISITATTKIRAWAVRQGQKGPESVISWVKLAPDLADYASPLPIMVIDNFAAGPVPQKGWSGDGSGIRQVPRQTAAWVGWDRSGTTASTADGPQFFSSIGIRGRGAFSSSWKQKPYSVEAMDAGGAEREVPVLDMPAHSDWIFYFPDPDESRDPTLLFNTFVYDLSRRLGHDAPRFRWVELFVNEDGGDISLTDRRGVYAVLEKVSRGPDRLNFQKLSADGTQGGWLLSLNRMDAIPEKGWPAENGVRTPQFFRTAGPNRILQTQPNNPAQIGDDQPQQSNGFLNFDNPGGYTINPAQRAAIEGWFKNFEDVLYSNSLWRDPLNGYRKWLDDRDFAEYFIFNELTKNGDGLLISMYPWKGDDGRLRMGPAWDYNWSSYYVGGGATDNLRWRGDRLWYDRLFEDPDFMQLYTDRWFAFRQSAMSNDGMSAVIDSQAAEITSAKAVAQGISSVSTWQGRLTRMKNWLHSRADWVDAQYVTRPVFGVAEGTVPSGQTVGITVPAGSAYYTLDGSDPRVSGGNVSVSAQAGNAVTLSGDTRLTARARVSTARWSAPVTAVYVTDAVPATAGNLTVSEIH
;
A
#
# COMPACT_ATOMS: atom_id res chain seq x y z
N ILE A 1 35.22 0.58 17.91
CA ILE A 1 36.37 -0.06 17.23
C ILE A 1 36.42 0.49 15.82
N VAL A 2 37.61 0.63 15.21
CA VAL A 2 37.74 1.02 13.79
C VAL A 2 38.24 -0.18 12.99
N PHE A 3 37.54 -0.49 11.90
CA PHE A 3 37.90 -1.53 10.93
C PHE A 3 38.76 -0.92 9.82
N SER A 4 39.80 -1.63 9.34
CA SER A 4 40.61 -1.15 8.20
C SER A 4 39.93 -1.30 6.84
N GLU A 5 38.81 -2.02 6.80
CA GLU A 5 38.11 -2.40 5.57
C GLU A 5 36.65 -1.97 5.65
N THR A 6 36.00 -1.91 4.50
CA THR A 6 34.54 -1.75 4.41
C THR A 6 33.91 -3.11 4.15
N GLY A 7 32.79 -3.39 4.83
CA GLY A 7 31.98 -4.58 4.58
C GLY A 7 31.33 -4.54 3.20
N GLY A 8 30.73 -5.64 2.76
CA GLY A 8 30.07 -5.69 1.46
C GLY A 8 30.07 -7.07 0.82
N LEU A 9 30.20 -7.09 -0.50
CA LEU A 9 30.37 -8.32 -1.28
C LEU A 9 31.83 -8.80 -1.23
N LEU A 10 32.07 -10.06 -0.86
CA LEU A 10 33.39 -10.68 -0.83
C LEU A 10 33.68 -11.40 -2.14
N ARG A 11 34.49 -10.79 -3.01
CA ARG A 11 34.95 -11.40 -4.26
C ARG A 11 36.28 -12.13 -4.15
N GLN A 12 37.13 -11.69 -3.23
CA GLN A 12 38.47 -12.22 -2.97
C GLN A 12 38.74 -12.17 -1.47
N PRO A 13 39.69 -12.96 -0.94
CA PRO A 13 40.10 -12.87 0.45
C PRO A 13 40.50 -11.45 0.86
N VAL A 14 40.05 -11.01 2.04
CA VAL A 14 40.37 -9.68 2.61
C VAL A 14 41.09 -9.86 3.95
N THR A 15 42.09 -9.03 4.23
CA THR A 15 42.77 -9.01 5.53
C THR A 15 42.26 -7.84 6.35
N LEU A 16 41.48 -8.12 7.41
CA LEU A 16 40.93 -7.12 8.30
C LEU A 16 41.84 -6.86 9.50
N THR A 17 42.11 -5.59 9.77
CA THR A 17 42.73 -5.15 11.03
C THR A 17 41.76 -4.32 11.87
N LEU A 18 41.89 -4.44 13.19
CA LEU A 18 41.09 -3.72 14.18
C LEU A 18 41.97 -2.72 14.93
N SER A 19 41.45 -1.52 15.17
CA SER A 19 42.11 -0.52 16.01
C SER A 19 41.16 0.13 17.00
N CYS A 20 41.74 0.65 18.09
CA CYS A 20 41.02 1.38 19.14
C CYS A 20 41.85 2.58 19.57
N ALA A 21 41.23 3.77 19.58
CA ALA A 21 41.90 4.99 20.03
C ALA A 21 42.11 5.03 21.56
N THR A 22 41.39 4.20 22.32
CA THR A 22 41.49 4.17 23.78
C THR A 22 42.75 3.42 24.22
N ALA A 23 43.76 4.17 24.67
CA ALA A 23 45.00 3.59 25.18
C ALA A 23 44.76 2.60 26.34
N GLY A 24 45.42 1.45 26.28
CA GLY A 24 45.32 0.39 27.28
C GLY A 24 44.00 -0.40 27.26
N ALA A 25 43.16 -0.24 26.23
CA ALA A 25 42.00 -1.11 26.02
C ALA A 25 42.38 -2.36 25.22
N GLU A 26 41.86 -3.51 25.63
CA GLU A 26 41.89 -4.74 24.84
C GLU A 26 40.79 -4.69 23.77
N ILE A 27 41.07 -5.17 22.56
CA ILE A 27 40.04 -5.34 21.53
C ILE A 27 39.55 -6.79 21.57
N ARG A 28 38.24 -6.97 21.74
CA ARG A 28 37.58 -8.27 21.72
C ARG A 28 36.66 -8.32 20.52
N TYR A 29 36.52 -9.49 19.90
CA TYR A 29 35.63 -9.66 18.76
C TYR A 29 34.99 -11.05 18.72
N GLN A 30 33.91 -11.15 17.94
CA GLN A 30 33.21 -12.40 17.62
C GLN A 30 33.03 -12.48 16.10
N ILE A 31 33.27 -13.66 15.54
CA ILE A 31 32.93 -14.00 14.16
C ILE A 31 31.62 -14.80 14.17
N ASN A 32 30.60 -14.32 13.46
CA ASN A 32 29.27 -14.93 13.38
C ASN A 32 28.69 -15.23 14.77
N LYS A 33 28.49 -16.51 15.09
CA LYS A 33 28.03 -17.00 16.40
C LYS A 33 29.13 -17.65 17.24
N ALA A 34 30.38 -17.54 16.81
CA ALA A 34 31.51 -18.11 17.55
C ALA A 34 31.76 -17.38 18.88
N ALA A 35 32.53 -18.03 19.75
CA ALA A 35 32.95 -17.47 21.02
C ALA A 35 33.76 -16.16 20.83
N GLU A 36 33.76 -15.33 21.87
CA GLU A 36 34.56 -14.11 21.91
C GLU A 36 36.07 -14.42 21.93
N VAL A 37 36.83 -13.67 21.15
CA VAL A 37 38.29 -13.81 20.99
C VAL A 37 38.98 -12.47 21.26
N LEU A 38 40.14 -12.51 21.90
CA LEU A 38 41.04 -11.36 22.01
C LEU A 38 41.74 -11.13 20.67
N TYR A 39 41.67 -9.91 20.15
CA TYR A 39 42.35 -9.54 18.92
C TYR A 39 43.85 -9.37 19.15
N THR A 40 44.64 -10.27 18.56
CA THR A 40 46.11 -10.25 18.64
C THR A 40 46.80 -10.21 17.27
N ALA A 41 46.08 -10.45 16.18
CA ALA A 41 46.60 -10.48 14.82
C ALA A 41 45.50 -10.15 13.79
N PRO A 42 45.86 -9.70 12.56
CA PRO A 42 44.90 -9.50 11.48
C PRO A 42 44.03 -10.72 11.20
N ILE A 43 42.78 -10.49 10.79
CA ILE A 43 41.77 -11.53 10.53
C ILE A 43 41.64 -11.73 9.01
N SER A 44 41.81 -12.96 8.52
CA SER A 44 41.57 -13.29 7.11
C SER A 44 40.11 -13.63 6.87
N ILE A 45 39.45 -12.91 5.96
CA ILE A 45 38.06 -13.08 5.58
C ILE A 45 38.01 -13.79 4.22
N THR A 46 37.56 -15.04 4.20
CA THR A 46 37.53 -15.91 3.00
C THR A 46 36.15 -16.47 2.66
N ALA A 47 35.17 -16.22 3.53
CA ALA A 47 33.80 -16.67 3.44
C ALA A 47 32.84 -15.61 4.01
N THR A 48 31.53 -15.79 3.81
CA THR A 48 30.50 -14.98 4.46
C THR A 48 30.77 -14.85 5.97
N THR A 49 30.93 -13.61 6.43
CA THR A 49 31.44 -13.32 7.77
C THR A 49 30.82 -12.05 8.32
N LYS A 50 30.26 -12.11 9.53
CA LYS A 50 29.90 -10.96 10.35
C LYS A 50 30.85 -10.86 11.54
N ILE A 51 31.47 -9.71 11.74
CA ILE A 51 32.32 -9.42 12.89
C ILE A 51 31.65 -8.39 13.78
N ARG A 52 31.54 -8.72 15.07
CA ARG A 52 31.19 -7.80 16.14
C ARG A 52 32.44 -7.56 16.97
N ALA A 53 32.83 -6.31 17.19
CA ALA A 53 34.02 -5.97 17.95
C ALA A 53 33.76 -4.85 18.95
N TRP A 54 34.40 -4.93 20.11
CA TRP A 54 34.31 -3.91 21.16
C TRP A 54 35.65 -3.76 21.88
N ALA A 55 35.84 -2.61 22.51
CA ALA A 55 36.97 -2.37 23.40
C ALA A 55 36.59 -2.77 24.83
N VAL A 56 37.52 -3.37 25.57
CA VAL A 56 37.40 -3.65 27.00
C VAL A 56 38.52 -2.93 27.73
N ARG A 57 38.16 -2.11 28.73
CA ARG A 57 39.14 -1.43 29.60
C ARG A 57 38.69 -1.57 31.04
N GLN A 58 39.55 -2.12 31.90
CA GLN A 58 39.26 -2.35 33.32
C GLN A 58 37.94 -3.11 33.55
N GLY A 59 37.66 -4.10 32.70
CA GLY A 59 36.42 -4.89 32.76
C GLY A 59 35.18 -4.20 32.18
N GLN A 60 35.25 -2.93 31.78
CA GLN A 60 34.15 -2.23 31.14
C GLN A 60 34.14 -2.46 29.62
N LYS A 61 33.01 -2.92 29.09
CA LYS A 61 32.78 -3.11 27.65
C LYS A 61 32.29 -1.80 27.03
N GLY A 62 32.99 -1.34 26.00
CA GLY A 62 32.57 -0.22 25.15
C GLY A 62 31.48 -0.60 24.14
N PRO A 63 31.00 0.36 23.33
CA PRO A 63 30.00 0.10 22.30
C PRO A 63 30.52 -0.91 21.28
N GLU A 64 29.59 -1.72 20.78
CA GLU A 64 29.86 -2.68 19.72
C GLU A 64 29.99 -1.97 18.37
N SER A 65 30.91 -2.44 17.53
CA SER A 65 31.04 -2.07 16.13
C SER A 65 30.84 -3.33 15.30
N VAL A 66 30.05 -3.23 14.23
CA VAL A 66 29.69 -4.37 13.38
C VAL A 66 30.16 -4.13 11.95
N ILE A 67 30.70 -5.17 11.32
CA ILE A 67 31.04 -5.20 9.90
C ILE A 67 30.68 -6.58 9.34
N SER A 68 30.31 -6.65 8.07
CA SER A 68 29.92 -7.91 7.46
C SER A 68 30.30 -8.01 5.99
N TRP A 69 30.65 -9.23 5.58
CA TRP A 69 30.89 -9.62 4.20
C TRP A 69 29.95 -10.76 3.81
N VAL A 70 29.39 -10.66 2.61
CA VAL A 70 28.58 -11.69 1.97
C VAL A 70 29.33 -12.23 0.78
N LYS A 71 29.47 -13.56 0.68
CA LYS A 71 30.10 -14.23 -0.46
C LYS A 71 29.07 -15.02 -1.24
N LEU A 72 29.16 -14.93 -2.57
CA LEU A 72 28.36 -15.73 -3.49
C LEU A 72 29.12 -17.01 -3.83
N ALA A 73 28.40 -18.13 -3.88
CA ALA A 73 28.91 -19.38 -4.38
C ALA A 73 29.12 -19.32 -5.91
N PRO A 74 29.93 -20.22 -6.50
CA PRO A 74 30.26 -20.17 -7.93
C PRO A 74 29.06 -20.22 -8.87
N ASP A 75 27.98 -20.89 -8.48
CA ASP A 75 26.74 -21.00 -9.25
C ASP A 75 25.91 -19.70 -9.29
N LEU A 76 26.19 -18.77 -8.36
CA LEU A 76 25.57 -17.46 -8.25
C LEU A 76 26.53 -16.32 -8.63
N ALA A 77 27.79 -16.60 -9.00
CA ALA A 77 28.79 -15.57 -9.29
C ALA A 77 28.48 -14.75 -10.56
N ASP A 78 27.94 -15.42 -11.59
CA ASP A 78 27.56 -14.82 -12.88
C ASP A 78 26.04 -14.98 -13.16
N TYR A 79 25.24 -15.08 -12.09
CA TYR A 79 23.79 -15.23 -12.22
C TYR A 79 23.14 -13.96 -12.75
N ALA A 80 22.29 -14.13 -13.77
CA ALA A 80 21.51 -13.06 -14.37
C ALA A 80 20.01 -13.33 -14.24
N SER A 81 19.23 -12.26 -14.07
CA SER A 81 17.78 -12.32 -13.95
C SER A 81 17.10 -11.16 -14.70
N PRO A 82 15.91 -11.38 -15.30
CA PRO A 82 15.09 -10.28 -15.81
C PRO A 82 14.53 -9.38 -14.70
N LEU A 83 14.63 -9.79 -13.43
CA LEU A 83 14.24 -9.03 -12.26
C LEU A 83 15.50 -8.52 -11.51
N PRO A 84 15.42 -7.39 -10.80
CA PRO A 84 16.39 -7.06 -9.76
C PRO A 84 16.63 -8.24 -8.82
N ILE A 85 17.87 -8.44 -8.40
CA ILE A 85 18.28 -9.53 -7.53
C ILE A 85 18.49 -8.98 -6.13
N MET A 86 17.88 -9.62 -5.13
CA MET A 86 18.08 -9.29 -3.73
C MET A 86 18.50 -10.50 -2.94
N VAL A 87 19.49 -10.29 -2.09
CA VAL A 87 20.14 -11.34 -1.32
C VAL A 87 20.15 -10.93 0.15
N ILE A 88 19.75 -11.86 1.01
CA ILE A 88 19.75 -11.69 2.46
C ILE A 88 20.58 -12.80 3.10
N ASP A 89 21.53 -12.42 3.96
CA ASP A 89 22.34 -13.36 4.72
C ASP A 89 22.21 -13.08 6.21
N ASN A 90 21.74 -14.07 6.98
CA ASN A 90 21.58 -13.91 8.42
C ASN A 90 22.77 -14.44 9.25
N PHE A 91 23.85 -14.90 8.59
CA PHE A 91 25.09 -15.37 9.19
C PHE A 91 24.89 -16.57 10.12
N ALA A 92 24.27 -17.64 9.60
CA ALA A 92 23.88 -18.83 10.35
C ALA A 92 22.98 -18.50 11.55
N ALA A 93 22.11 -17.49 11.44
CA ALA A 93 21.16 -17.17 12.52
C ALA A 93 20.13 -18.30 12.75
N GLY A 94 20.04 -19.25 11.81
CA GLY A 94 18.99 -20.26 11.75
C GLY A 94 17.77 -19.71 11.01
N PRO A 95 16.65 -20.44 11.00
CA PRO A 95 15.43 -19.99 10.32
C PRO A 95 14.99 -18.60 10.76
N VAL A 96 14.59 -17.76 9.81
CA VAL A 96 14.03 -16.44 10.11
C VAL A 96 12.75 -16.61 10.95
N PRO A 97 12.67 -16.01 12.16
CA PRO A 97 11.64 -16.32 13.13
C PRO A 97 10.29 -15.75 12.68
N GLN A 98 9.21 -16.41 13.08
CA GLN A 98 7.83 -16.08 12.72
C GLN A 98 7.00 -15.89 13.99
N LYS A 99 6.01 -14.98 13.95
CA LYS A 99 5.10 -14.73 15.08
C LYS A 99 3.99 -15.77 15.25
N GLY A 100 3.74 -16.59 14.22
CA GLY A 100 2.63 -17.55 14.19
C GLY A 100 1.28 -16.90 13.89
N TRP A 101 0.20 -17.67 14.09
CA TRP A 101 -1.17 -17.28 13.74
C TRP A 101 -2.20 -17.76 14.76
N SER A 102 -3.19 -16.92 15.02
CA SER A 102 -4.44 -17.25 15.72
C SER A 102 -5.58 -16.46 15.05
N GLY A 103 -6.82 -16.95 15.18
CA GLY A 103 -7.97 -16.42 14.43
C GLY A 103 -8.29 -14.94 14.70
N ASP A 104 -8.03 -14.48 15.92
CA ASP A 104 -8.28 -13.11 16.41
C ASP A 104 -7.01 -12.33 16.78
N GLY A 105 -5.83 -12.96 16.65
CA GLY A 105 -4.55 -12.39 17.06
C GLY A 105 -4.22 -12.56 18.55
N SER A 106 -5.09 -13.21 19.33
CA SER A 106 -4.86 -13.44 20.76
C SER A 106 -3.60 -14.26 21.00
N GLY A 107 -2.81 -13.87 22.00
CA GLY A 107 -1.61 -14.57 22.45
C GLY A 107 -0.42 -14.57 21.47
N ILE A 108 -0.54 -13.91 20.30
CA ILE A 108 0.52 -13.88 19.30
C ILE A 108 1.68 -13.04 19.79
N ARG A 109 2.90 -13.62 19.75
CA ARG A 109 4.12 -12.94 20.18
C ARG A 109 4.89 -12.44 18.97
N GLN A 110 5.16 -11.14 18.96
CA GLN A 110 5.99 -10.52 17.96
C GLN A 110 7.46 -10.86 18.24
N VAL A 111 7.99 -11.74 17.40
CA VAL A 111 9.39 -12.14 17.48
C VAL A 111 10.35 -10.98 17.15
N PRO A 112 11.53 -10.93 17.78
CA PRO A 112 12.61 -10.00 17.48
C PRO A 112 13.09 -10.18 16.05
N ARG A 113 13.63 -9.10 15.49
CA ARG A 113 14.35 -9.18 14.23
C ARG A 113 15.73 -9.83 14.45
N GLN A 114 16.13 -10.70 13.53
CA GLN A 114 17.50 -11.17 13.40
C GLN A 114 18.30 -10.16 12.58
N THR A 115 19.55 -9.89 12.96
CA THR A 115 20.44 -9.04 12.15
C THR A 115 20.93 -9.81 10.93
N ALA A 116 20.75 -9.25 9.75
CA ALA A 116 21.16 -9.80 8.47
C ALA A 116 21.84 -8.71 7.61
N ALA A 117 22.59 -9.14 6.60
CA ALA A 117 23.01 -8.27 5.51
C ALA A 117 21.96 -8.32 4.40
N TRP A 118 21.79 -7.20 3.70
CA TRP A 118 20.91 -7.07 2.54
C TRP A 118 21.70 -6.48 1.39
N VAL A 119 21.84 -7.25 0.30
CA VAL A 119 22.58 -6.88 -0.90
C VAL A 119 21.64 -6.88 -2.09
N GLY A 120 21.76 -5.88 -2.97
CA GLY A 120 20.87 -5.73 -4.13
C GLY A 120 21.61 -5.38 -5.41
N TRP A 121 21.14 -5.99 -6.50
CA TRP A 121 21.50 -5.66 -7.88
C TRP A 121 20.28 -5.21 -8.65
N ASP A 122 20.30 -3.98 -9.15
CA ASP A 122 19.27 -3.49 -10.07
C ASP A 122 19.61 -3.87 -11.53
N ARG A 123 18.63 -3.73 -12.42
CA ARG A 123 18.79 -4.03 -13.84
C ARG A 123 19.63 -2.97 -14.53
N SER A 124 20.56 -3.44 -15.36
CA SER A 124 21.17 -2.63 -16.42
C SER A 124 20.50 -3.01 -17.74
N GLY A 125 19.63 -2.13 -18.24
CA GLY A 125 18.75 -2.47 -19.37
C GLY A 125 17.65 -3.46 -18.96
N THR A 126 17.68 -4.68 -19.51
CA THR A 126 16.62 -5.69 -19.29
C THR A 126 16.96 -6.73 -18.23
N THR A 127 18.19 -6.75 -17.69
CA THR A 127 18.65 -7.79 -16.76
C THR A 127 19.47 -7.22 -15.61
N ALA A 128 19.34 -7.80 -14.43
CA ALA A 128 20.28 -7.64 -13.32
C ALA A 128 21.30 -8.80 -13.35
N SER A 129 22.54 -8.52 -12.95
CA SER A 129 23.63 -9.51 -12.92
C SER A 129 24.44 -9.40 -11.64
N THR A 130 24.72 -10.54 -11.02
CA THR A 130 25.61 -10.68 -9.84
C THR A 130 27.09 -10.59 -10.20
N ALA A 131 27.43 -10.72 -11.49
CA ALA A 131 28.78 -10.47 -11.99
C ALA A 131 29.20 -9.02 -11.72
N ASP A 132 28.24 -8.09 -11.72
CA ASP A 132 28.45 -6.66 -11.44
C ASP A 132 28.55 -6.37 -9.94
N GLY A 133 29.09 -5.19 -9.59
CA GLY A 133 29.05 -4.70 -8.21
C GLY A 133 27.60 -4.42 -7.75
N PRO A 134 27.22 -4.76 -6.51
CA PRO A 134 25.89 -4.45 -6.01
C PRO A 134 25.72 -2.93 -5.88
N GLN A 135 24.56 -2.41 -6.30
CA GLN A 135 24.21 -0.99 -6.12
C GLN A 135 23.67 -0.71 -4.71
N PHE A 136 23.29 -1.75 -3.97
CA PHE A 136 22.71 -1.62 -2.64
C PHE A 136 23.38 -2.59 -1.65
N PHE A 137 23.77 -2.05 -0.49
CA PHE A 137 24.20 -2.84 0.66
C PHE A 137 23.73 -2.18 1.96
N SER A 138 23.03 -2.91 2.81
CA SER A 138 22.57 -2.43 4.11
C SER A 138 22.59 -3.52 5.17
N SER A 139 22.79 -3.12 6.43
CA SER A 139 22.46 -3.99 7.57
C SER A 139 20.97 -3.87 7.85
N ILE A 140 20.34 -5.00 8.12
CA ILE A 140 18.90 -5.05 8.36
C ILE A 140 18.57 -5.89 9.60
N GLY A 141 17.44 -5.59 10.21
CA GLY A 141 16.68 -6.55 10.99
C GLY A 141 15.66 -7.25 10.09
N ILE A 142 15.64 -8.59 10.10
CA ILE A 142 14.64 -9.39 9.38
C ILE A 142 13.82 -10.24 10.35
N ARG A 143 12.52 -10.38 10.05
CA ARG A 143 11.64 -11.37 10.65
C ARG A 143 10.51 -11.74 9.70
N GLY A 144 9.82 -12.82 9.99
CA GLY A 144 8.57 -13.17 9.36
C GLY A 144 7.49 -12.09 9.46
N ARG A 145 6.72 -11.92 8.38
CA ARG A 145 5.56 -11.01 8.32
C ARG A 145 4.24 -11.78 8.19
N GLY A 146 3.20 -11.09 8.64
CA GLY A 146 1.81 -11.51 8.49
C GLY A 146 1.44 -12.56 9.53
N ALA A 147 0.18 -13.00 9.47
CA ALA A 147 -0.36 -13.96 10.42
C ALA A 147 -0.57 -15.28 9.68
N PHE A 148 -1.66 -15.44 8.93
CA PHE A 148 -1.89 -16.68 8.17
C PHE A 148 -0.78 -16.95 7.14
N SER A 149 -0.18 -15.91 6.55
CA SER A 149 0.95 -16.04 5.63
C SER A 149 2.22 -16.64 6.25
N SER A 150 2.32 -16.69 7.58
CA SER A 150 3.42 -17.42 8.23
C SER A 150 3.33 -18.94 8.01
N SER A 151 2.19 -19.45 7.53
CA SER A 151 1.99 -20.87 7.16
C SER A 151 2.30 -21.18 5.70
N TRP A 152 2.52 -20.17 4.85
CA TRP A 152 2.72 -20.35 3.40
C TRP A 152 4.01 -21.08 3.06
N LYS A 153 4.12 -21.60 1.83
CA LYS A 153 5.30 -22.36 1.39
C LYS A 153 6.58 -21.53 1.53
N GLN A 154 6.53 -20.28 1.09
CA GLN A 154 7.57 -19.29 1.31
C GLN A 154 7.00 -18.17 2.17
N LYS A 155 7.84 -17.60 3.04
CA LYS A 155 7.37 -16.64 4.04
C LYS A 155 7.56 -15.22 3.53
N PRO A 156 6.56 -14.34 3.67
CA PRO A 156 6.84 -12.92 3.54
C PRO A 156 7.66 -12.43 4.73
N TYR A 157 8.47 -11.40 4.51
CA TYR A 157 9.37 -10.84 5.53
C TYR A 157 9.07 -9.37 5.79
N SER A 158 9.26 -8.97 7.05
CA SER A 158 9.39 -7.58 7.44
C SER A 158 10.88 -7.30 7.65
N VAL A 159 11.35 -6.25 6.99
CA VAL A 159 12.75 -5.84 6.96
C VAL A 159 12.83 -4.41 7.47
N GLU A 160 13.82 -4.16 8.32
CA GLU A 160 14.10 -2.83 8.87
C GLU A 160 15.57 -2.52 8.63
N ALA A 161 15.85 -1.48 7.85
CA ALA A 161 17.21 -1.03 7.62
C ALA A 161 17.78 -0.36 8.87
N MET A 162 19.03 -0.69 9.18
CA MET A 162 19.72 -0.32 10.40
C MET A 162 21.08 0.31 10.10
N ASP A 163 21.52 1.21 10.98
CA ASP A 163 22.89 1.69 11.01
C ASP A 163 23.85 0.69 11.70
N ALA A 164 25.14 1.03 11.76
CA ALA A 164 26.16 0.19 12.38
C ALA A 164 25.98 0.01 13.91
N GLY A 165 25.19 0.88 14.55
CA GLY A 165 24.80 0.79 15.96
C GLY A 165 23.50 0.02 16.19
N GLY A 166 22.84 -0.44 15.13
CA GLY A 166 21.56 -1.14 15.19
C GLY A 166 20.34 -0.22 15.33
N ALA A 167 20.51 1.09 15.19
CA ALA A 167 19.39 2.04 15.16
C ALA A 167 18.74 2.03 13.77
N GLU A 168 17.45 2.39 13.68
CA GLU A 168 16.76 2.50 12.39
C GLU A 168 17.46 3.52 11.48
N ARG A 169 17.60 3.17 10.21
CA ARG A 169 18.17 4.03 9.17
C ARG A 169 17.28 4.02 7.94
N GLU A 170 17.00 5.20 7.40
CA GLU A 170 16.30 5.31 6.12
C GLU A 170 17.25 5.00 4.96
N VAL A 171 16.82 4.11 4.06
CA VAL A 171 17.56 3.76 2.83
C VAL A 171 16.58 3.71 1.65
N PRO A 172 16.96 4.25 0.47
CA PRO A 172 16.19 4.06 -0.75
C PRO A 172 16.39 2.63 -1.28
N VAL A 173 15.38 2.09 -1.95
CA VAL A 173 15.39 0.72 -2.46
C VAL A 173 14.80 0.68 -3.86
N LEU A 174 15.62 0.37 -4.87
CA LEU A 174 15.20 0.22 -6.27
C LEU A 174 14.34 1.41 -6.77
N ASP A 175 14.88 2.62 -6.62
CA ASP A 175 14.25 3.91 -6.93
C ASP A 175 12.99 4.27 -6.11
N MET A 176 12.66 3.49 -5.07
CA MET A 176 11.63 3.90 -4.11
C MET A 176 12.22 4.84 -3.06
N PRO A 177 11.44 5.85 -2.57
CA PRO A 177 11.88 6.80 -1.56
C PRO A 177 12.45 6.13 -0.31
N ALA A 178 13.39 6.82 0.34
CA ALA A 178 14.08 6.28 1.49
C ALA A 178 13.14 6.03 2.68
N HIS A 179 13.28 4.87 3.33
CA HIS A 179 12.63 4.57 4.61
C HIS A 179 13.38 3.45 5.33
N SER A 180 13.16 3.33 6.65
CA SER A 180 13.65 2.20 7.44
C SER A 180 12.88 0.89 7.24
N ASP A 181 11.55 0.92 7.03
CA ASP A 181 10.67 -0.24 7.05
C ASP A 181 10.31 -0.68 5.62
N TRP A 182 10.62 -1.93 5.31
CA TRP A 182 10.36 -2.60 4.04
C TRP A 182 9.71 -3.96 4.24
N ILE A 183 9.05 -4.45 3.20
CA ILE A 183 8.38 -5.75 3.20
C ILE A 183 8.80 -6.52 1.96
N PHE A 184 9.12 -7.80 2.15
CA PHE A 184 9.19 -8.76 1.06
C PHE A 184 7.90 -9.56 1.06
N TYR A 185 7.02 -9.29 0.10
CA TYR A 185 5.80 -10.04 -0.11
C TYR A 185 6.04 -11.21 -1.07
N PHE A 186 5.68 -12.42 -0.63
CA PHE A 186 5.67 -13.61 -1.46
C PHE A 186 4.26 -13.77 -2.06
N PRO A 187 4.07 -13.59 -3.38
CA PRO A 187 2.83 -13.99 -4.02
C PRO A 187 2.76 -15.52 -4.11
N ASP A 188 1.93 -16.13 -3.28
CA ASP A 188 1.79 -17.59 -3.25
C ASP A 188 0.87 -18.07 -4.40
N PRO A 189 1.37 -18.87 -5.36
CA PRO A 189 0.63 -19.27 -6.57
C PRO A 189 -0.49 -20.29 -6.33
N ASP A 190 -0.77 -20.65 -5.07
CA ASP A 190 -1.94 -21.43 -4.68
C ASP A 190 -3.24 -20.78 -5.20
N GLU A 191 -4.17 -21.61 -5.69
CA GLU A 191 -5.44 -21.15 -6.29
C GLU A 191 -6.31 -20.32 -5.32
N SER A 192 -6.13 -20.49 -4.02
CA SER A 192 -6.87 -19.76 -2.97
C SER A 192 -6.18 -18.48 -2.47
N ARG A 193 -4.96 -18.19 -2.95
CA ARG A 193 -4.12 -17.08 -2.47
C ARG A 193 -3.88 -16.07 -3.60
N ASP A 194 -2.75 -16.16 -4.29
CA ASP A 194 -2.40 -15.26 -5.38
C ASP A 194 -2.05 -16.05 -6.65
N PRO A 195 -3.04 -16.69 -7.29
CA PRO A 195 -2.81 -17.61 -8.42
C PRO A 195 -2.11 -16.97 -9.62
N THR A 196 -2.30 -15.66 -9.82
CA THR A 196 -1.67 -14.90 -10.92
C THR A 196 -0.31 -14.33 -10.55
N LEU A 197 0.00 -14.28 -9.26
CA LEU A 197 1.07 -13.52 -8.62
C LEU A 197 0.84 -12.00 -8.53
N LEU A 198 -0.34 -11.51 -8.93
CA LEU A 198 -0.60 -10.08 -9.13
C LEU A 198 -1.73 -9.52 -8.26
N PHE A 199 -2.41 -10.32 -7.43
CA PHE A 199 -3.66 -9.88 -6.80
C PHE A 199 -3.50 -8.64 -5.92
N ASN A 200 -2.43 -8.58 -5.12
CA ASN A 200 -2.09 -7.39 -4.34
C ASN A 200 -1.57 -6.24 -5.21
N THR A 201 -0.55 -6.54 -6.00
CA THR A 201 0.20 -5.52 -6.76
C THR A 201 -0.60 -4.90 -7.90
N PHE A 202 -1.62 -5.57 -8.42
CA PHE A 202 -2.58 -5.01 -9.36
C PHE A 202 -3.29 -3.79 -8.76
N VAL A 203 -3.85 -3.91 -7.56
CA VAL A 203 -4.57 -2.79 -6.93
C VAL A 203 -3.60 -1.70 -6.50
N TYR A 204 -2.39 -2.05 -6.06
CA TYR A 204 -1.39 -1.04 -5.70
C TYR A 204 -0.98 -0.19 -6.90
N ASP A 205 -0.70 -0.81 -8.05
CA ASP A 205 -0.36 -0.07 -9.28
C ASP A 205 -1.59 0.69 -9.82
N LEU A 206 -2.77 0.05 -9.88
CA LEU A 206 -4.01 0.69 -10.34
C LEU A 206 -4.34 1.93 -9.50
N SER A 207 -4.31 1.82 -8.18
CA SER A 207 -4.60 2.90 -7.24
C SER A 207 -3.64 4.09 -7.44
N ARG A 208 -2.34 3.82 -7.62
CA ARG A 208 -1.34 4.86 -7.92
C ARG A 208 -1.56 5.54 -9.26
N ARG A 209 -1.89 4.80 -10.31
CA ARG A 209 -2.22 5.36 -11.64
C ARG A 209 -3.46 6.24 -11.61
N LEU A 210 -4.33 6.07 -10.61
CA LEU A 210 -5.52 6.87 -10.37
C LEU A 210 -5.27 8.05 -9.41
N GLY A 211 -4.02 8.25 -8.98
CA GLY A 211 -3.60 9.38 -8.15
C GLY A 211 -3.75 9.17 -6.64
N HIS A 212 -3.91 7.92 -6.19
CA HIS A 212 -3.97 7.60 -4.76
C HIS A 212 -2.64 7.15 -4.19
N ASP A 213 -2.48 7.38 -2.89
CA ASP A 213 -1.45 6.72 -2.11
C ASP A 213 -1.72 5.21 -2.09
N ALA A 214 -0.72 4.46 -2.54
CA ALA A 214 -0.66 3.01 -2.41
C ALA A 214 0.80 2.59 -2.28
N PRO A 215 1.09 1.46 -1.60
CA PRO A 215 2.45 0.96 -1.46
C PRO A 215 3.15 0.88 -2.82
N ARG A 216 4.28 1.57 -2.99
CA ARG A 216 5.18 1.30 -4.12
C ARG A 216 5.77 -0.09 -3.95
N PHE A 217 6.03 -0.74 -5.07
CA PHE A 217 6.72 -2.02 -5.08
C PHE A 217 7.66 -2.15 -6.27
N ARG A 218 8.57 -3.12 -6.16
CA ARG A 218 9.41 -3.64 -7.25
C ARG A 218 9.42 -5.17 -7.19
N TRP A 219 9.26 -5.81 -8.34
CA TRP A 219 9.48 -7.25 -8.45
C TRP A 219 10.97 -7.55 -8.29
N VAL A 220 11.29 -8.59 -7.52
CA VAL A 220 12.67 -9.01 -7.28
C VAL A 220 12.75 -10.53 -7.26
N GLU A 221 13.93 -11.04 -7.59
CA GLU A 221 14.30 -12.41 -7.27
C GLU A 221 15.05 -12.43 -5.93
N LEU A 222 14.46 -13.11 -4.95
CA LEU A 222 14.95 -13.10 -3.58
C LEU A 222 15.71 -14.39 -3.26
N PHE A 223 16.88 -14.23 -2.64
CA PHE A 223 17.67 -15.28 -2.02
C PHE A 223 17.79 -14.99 -0.52
N VAL A 224 17.61 -16.02 0.32
CA VAL A 224 17.73 -15.89 1.77
C VAL A 224 18.53 -17.07 2.30
N ASN A 225 19.78 -16.79 2.69
CA ASN A 225 20.68 -17.73 3.32
C ASN A 225 20.53 -17.69 4.85
N GLU A 226 20.29 -18.86 5.43
CA GLU A 226 20.03 -19.05 6.86
C GLU A 226 21.04 -19.98 7.55
N ASP A 227 21.90 -20.66 6.78
CA ASP A 227 22.79 -21.72 7.27
C ASP A 227 24.25 -21.27 7.47
N GLY A 228 24.63 -20.14 6.87
CA GLY A 228 25.96 -19.52 7.01
C GLY A 228 27.00 -20.00 6.01
N GLY A 229 26.62 -20.77 5.00
CA GLY A 229 27.45 -21.02 3.82
C GLY A 229 27.58 -19.79 2.91
N ASP A 230 28.28 -19.97 1.79
CA ASP A 230 28.25 -18.99 0.70
C ASP A 230 26.87 -19.05 0.02
N ILE A 231 26.33 -17.91 -0.40
CA ILE A 231 24.98 -17.83 -0.94
C ILE A 231 24.94 -18.43 -2.34
N SER A 232 24.04 -19.38 -2.56
CA SER A 232 23.97 -20.19 -3.78
C SER A 232 22.58 -20.21 -4.38
N LEU A 233 22.40 -20.92 -5.50
CA LEU A 233 21.08 -21.09 -6.12
C LEU A 233 20.09 -21.85 -5.23
N THR A 234 20.56 -22.63 -4.25
CA THR A 234 19.67 -23.34 -3.32
C THR A 234 18.99 -22.39 -2.32
N ASP A 235 19.54 -21.18 -2.13
CA ASP A 235 18.97 -20.15 -1.25
C ASP A 235 17.85 -19.35 -1.91
N ARG A 236 17.56 -19.61 -3.19
CA ARG A 236 16.50 -18.95 -3.93
C ARG A 236 15.15 -19.20 -3.27
N ARG A 237 14.49 -18.12 -2.83
CA ARG A 237 13.13 -18.15 -2.27
C ARG A 237 12.06 -17.90 -3.32
N GLY A 238 12.41 -17.29 -4.45
CA GLY A 238 11.53 -17.10 -5.60
C GLY A 238 11.34 -15.64 -5.98
N VAL A 239 10.28 -15.37 -6.74
CA VAL A 239 9.81 -14.02 -7.07
C VAL A 239 9.10 -13.43 -5.86
N TYR A 240 9.49 -12.22 -5.48
CA TYR A 240 8.87 -11.43 -4.41
C TYR A 240 8.59 -10.03 -4.92
N ALA A 241 7.63 -9.35 -4.30
CA ALA A 241 7.54 -7.90 -4.38
C ALA A 241 8.23 -7.30 -3.13
N VAL A 242 9.30 -6.51 -3.31
CA VAL A 242 9.73 -5.60 -2.24
C VAL A 242 8.81 -4.40 -2.27
N LEU A 243 8.16 -4.10 -1.14
CA LEU A 243 7.13 -3.08 -1.06
C LEU A 243 7.25 -2.21 0.18
N GLU A 244 6.71 -1.01 0.09
CA GLU A 244 6.61 -0.05 1.18
C GLU A 244 5.63 -0.54 2.25
N LYS A 245 6.02 -0.40 3.52
CA LYS A 245 5.08 -0.57 4.63
C LYS A 245 4.17 0.66 4.73
N VAL A 246 2.87 0.44 4.88
CA VAL A 246 1.94 1.53 5.22
C VAL A 246 2.36 2.14 6.56
N SER A 247 2.69 3.42 6.54
CA SER A 247 3.26 4.14 7.67
C SER A 247 3.24 5.64 7.41
N ARG A 248 3.41 6.42 8.49
CA ARG A 248 3.58 7.87 8.43
C ARG A 248 4.94 8.21 7.81
N GLY A 249 4.97 9.12 6.84
CA GLY A 249 6.20 9.63 6.22
C GLY A 249 5.91 10.63 5.10
N PRO A 250 6.85 11.53 4.77
CA PRO A 250 6.64 12.58 3.76
C PRO A 250 6.32 12.01 2.37
N ASP A 251 6.93 10.87 2.00
CA ASP A 251 6.70 10.15 0.74
C ASP A 251 5.71 8.99 0.89
N ARG A 252 5.03 8.89 2.03
CA ARG A 252 3.99 7.89 2.36
C ARG A 252 2.75 8.64 2.86
N LEU A 253 2.21 8.28 4.03
CA LEU A 253 1.11 9.03 4.64
C LEU A 253 1.67 10.26 5.36
N ASN A 254 1.58 11.42 4.71
CA ASN A 254 2.16 12.65 5.22
C ASN A 254 1.19 13.37 6.18
N PHE A 255 1.50 13.32 7.47
CA PHE A 255 0.81 14.06 8.52
C PHE A 255 1.74 14.30 9.72
N GLN A 256 1.44 15.34 10.49
CA GLN A 256 2.14 15.66 11.73
C GLN A 256 1.82 14.63 12.81
N LYS A 257 2.83 14.22 13.58
CA LYS A 257 2.65 13.27 14.69
C LYS A 257 1.71 13.86 15.74
N LEU A 258 0.78 13.04 16.25
CA LEU A 258 -0.06 13.40 17.40
C LEU A 258 0.81 13.80 18.60
N SER A 259 0.59 15.00 19.12
CA SER A 259 1.27 15.53 20.29
C SER A 259 1.01 14.66 21.53
N ALA A 260 1.92 14.71 22.51
CA ALA A 260 1.83 13.88 23.71
C ALA A 260 0.59 14.20 24.56
N ASP A 261 0.07 15.42 24.50
CA ASP A 261 -1.18 15.85 25.15
C ASP A 261 -2.44 15.56 24.31
N GLY A 262 -2.28 15.02 23.09
CA GLY A 262 -3.37 14.66 22.19
C GLY A 262 -4.07 15.84 21.49
N THR A 263 -3.55 17.07 21.58
CA THR A 263 -4.23 18.28 21.10
C THR A 263 -3.94 18.66 19.64
N GLN A 264 -2.80 18.25 19.08
CA GLN A 264 -2.35 18.64 17.74
C GLN A 264 -1.80 17.44 16.94
N GLY A 265 -1.94 17.49 15.62
CA GLY A 265 -1.47 16.45 14.70
C GLY A 265 -2.52 15.40 14.34
N GLY A 266 -2.05 14.38 13.61
CA GLY A 266 -2.81 13.27 13.07
C GLY A 266 -2.39 11.93 13.67
N TRP A 267 -3.13 10.89 13.29
CA TRP A 267 -2.91 9.53 13.76
C TRP A 267 -3.21 8.52 12.64
N LEU A 268 -2.62 7.34 12.77
CA LEU A 268 -2.83 6.19 11.87
C LEU A 268 -3.31 4.99 12.70
N LEU A 269 -4.39 4.38 12.27
CA LEU A 269 -4.91 3.13 12.82
C LEU A 269 -4.76 2.01 11.80
N SER A 270 -4.74 0.77 12.27
CA SER A 270 -4.99 -0.39 11.43
C SER A 270 -6.28 -1.08 11.87
N LEU A 271 -7.18 -1.31 10.93
CA LEU A 271 -8.35 -2.13 11.14
C LEU A 271 -7.94 -3.58 10.85
N ASN A 272 -7.64 -4.36 11.88
CA ASN A 272 -7.14 -5.72 11.74
C ASN A 272 -7.40 -6.54 13.01
N ARG A 273 -6.97 -7.80 13.02
CA ARG A 273 -6.81 -8.61 14.23
C ARG A 273 -5.92 -7.91 15.24
N MET A 274 -5.96 -8.37 16.50
CA MET A 274 -5.15 -7.79 17.57
C MET A 274 -3.66 -7.76 17.20
N ASP A 275 -3.00 -6.65 17.55
CA ASP A 275 -1.56 -6.53 17.44
C ASP A 275 -0.83 -7.61 18.24
N ALA A 276 0.31 -8.04 17.72
CA ALA A 276 1.15 -9.02 18.40
C ALA A 276 1.86 -8.42 19.62
N ILE A 277 2.06 -9.22 20.65
CA ILE A 277 2.72 -8.86 21.90
C ILE A 277 4.25 -8.84 21.70
N PRO A 278 4.95 -7.72 21.92
CA PRO A 278 6.41 -7.66 21.81
C PRO A 278 7.09 -8.68 22.72
N GLU A 279 7.98 -9.52 22.17
CA GLU A 279 8.68 -10.54 22.97
C GLU A 279 9.71 -9.95 23.95
N LYS A 280 10.41 -8.88 23.54
CA LYS A 280 11.52 -8.28 24.30
C LYS A 280 11.16 -7.06 25.16
N GLY A 281 9.95 -6.53 25.02
CA GLY A 281 9.51 -5.27 25.65
C GLY A 281 8.33 -5.49 26.57
N TRP A 282 8.53 -6.24 27.66
CA TRP A 282 7.48 -6.53 28.62
C TRP A 282 7.80 -6.03 30.04
N PRO A 283 6.96 -5.15 30.62
CA PRO A 283 5.95 -4.35 29.91
C PRO A 283 6.62 -3.44 28.87
N ALA A 284 5.82 -2.87 27.95
CA ALA A 284 6.34 -1.80 27.10
C ALA A 284 6.82 -0.62 27.96
N GLU A 285 7.61 0.31 27.39
CA GLU A 285 8.18 1.44 28.15
C GLU A 285 7.13 2.26 28.90
N ASN A 286 5.90 2.32 28.39
CA ASN A 286 4.74 2.97 29.01
C ASN A 286 3.96 2.10 30.01
N GLY A 287 4.44 0.91 30.36
CA GLY A 287 3.80 -0.03 31.29
C GLY A 287 2.72 -0.92 30.68
N VAL A 288 2.39 -0.77 29.39
CA VAL A 288 1.35 -1.56 28.71
C VAL A 288 1.76 -3.04 28.62
N ARG A 289 0.80 -3.92 28.91
CA ARG A 289 0.94 -5.37 28.92
C ARG A 289 0.02 -6.07 27.91
N THR A 290 -0.84 -5.37 27.19
CA THR A 290 -1.72 -6.03 26.23
C THR A 290 -1.89 -5.15 25.01
N PRO A 291 -2.19 -5.75 23.84
CA PRO A 291 -2.53 -4.98 22.66
C PRO A 291 -3.56 -3.90 23.02
N GLN A 292 -3.30 -2.67 22.58
CA GLN A 292 -4.26 -1.58 22.75
C GLN A 292 -5.07 -1.46 21.47
N PHE A 293 -6.38 -1.62 21.59
CA PHE A 293 -7.34 -1.50 20.50
C PHE A 293 -8.70 -1.07 21.02
N PHE A 294 -9.60 -0.70 20.12
CA PHE A 294 -10.96 -0.31 20.47
C PHE A 294 -11.95 -0.63 19.34
N ARG A 295 -13.23 -0.49 19.69
CA ARG A 295 -14.36 -0.37 18.76
C ARG A 295 -15.01 1.01 18.98
N THR A 296 -15.69 1.52 17.98
CA THR A 296 -16.47 2.76 18.05
C THR A 296 -17.94 2.44 18.36
N ALA A 297 -18.73 3.44 18.75
CA ALA A 297 -20.07 3.27 19.29
C ALA A 297 -21.13 2.90 18.23
N GLY A 298 -20.83 3.10 16.95
CA GLY A 298 -21.71 2.68 15.86
C GLY A 298 -23.06 3.44 15.83
N PRO A 299 -24.05 2.90 15.08
CA PRO A 299 -25.31 3.58 14.79
C PRO A 299 -26.14 4.07 15.97
N ASN A 300 -26.19 3.31 17.08
CA ASN A 300 -26.97 3.69 18.25
C ASN A 300 -26.29 4.76 19.12
N ARG A 301 -25.00 5.06 18.85
CA ARG A 301 -24.14 6.04 19.53
C ARG A 301 -23.87 5.72 21.01
N ILE A 302 -24.02 4.47 21.41
CA ILE A 302 -23.74 3.96 22.75
C ILE A 302 -22.56 3.02 22.63
N LEU A 303 -21.39 3.41 23.13
CA LEU A 303 -20.25 2.50 23.18
C LEU A 303 -20.51 1.38 24.19
N GLN A 304 -20.63 0.14 23.70
CA GLN A 304 -20.95 -1.02 24.53
C GLN A 304 -19.71 -1.87 24.86
N THR A 305 -18.74 -1.88 23.97
CA THR A 305 -17.49 -2.62 24.10
C THR A 305 -16.48 -1.80 24.89
N GLN A 306 -15.93 -2.40 25.94
CA GLN A 306 -14.83 -1.79 26.67
C GLN A 306 -13.55 -1.78 25.82
N PRO A 307 -12.74 -0.71 25.88
CA PRO A 307 -11.35 -0.71 25.45
C PRO A 307 -10.61 -2.03 25.69
N ASN A 308 -9.89 -2.52 24.68
CA ASN A 308 -9.07 -3.75 24.74
C ASN A 308 -9.86 -5.04 25.06
N ASN A 309 -11.19 -5.03 24.94
CA ASN A 309 -12.02 -6.22 25.04
C ASN A 309 -12.28 -6.77 23.62
N PRO A 310 -11.92 -8.03 23.33
CA PRO A 310 -12.12 -8.60 21.99
C PRO A 310 -13.60 -8.87 21.65
N ALA A 311 -14.49 -8.91 22.65
CA ALA A 311 -15.91 -9.14 22.43
C ALA A 311 -16.51 -8.10 21.46
N GLN A 312 -17.40 -8.57 20.59
CA GLN A 312 -18.24 -7.70 19.79
C GLN A 312 -19.61 -7.62 20.48
N ILE A 313 -20.02 -6.41 20.87
CA ILE A 313 -21.25 -6.16 21.63
C ILE A 313 -22.06 -5.11 20.89
N GLY A 314 -23.35 -5.37 20.68
CA GLY A 314 -24.25 -4.41 20.04
C GLY A 314 -23.90 -4.13 18.59
N ASP A 315 -23.97 -2.86 18.20
CA ASP A 315 -23.69 -2.37 16.85
C ASP A 315 -22.35 -1.63 16.72
N ASP A 316 -21.51 -1.69 17.75
CA ASP A 316 -20.16 -1.15 17.77
C ASP A 316 -19.34 -1.56 16.53
N GLN A 317 -18.54 -0.64 15.99
CA GLN A 317 -17.76 -0.86 14.77
C GLN A 317 -16.26 -1.03 15.05
N PRO A 318 -15.54 -1.87 14.29
CA PRO A 318 -16.07 -2.78 13.26
C PRO A 318 -16.95 -3.87 13.88
N GLN A 319 -17.95 -4.39 13.15
CA GLN A 319 -18.74 -5.55 13.61
C GLN A 319 -18.05 -6.90 13.34
N GLN A 320 -16.96 -6.91 12.58
CA GLN A 320 -16.18 -8.11 12.37
C GLN A 320 -15.64 -8.61 13.73
N SER A 321 -15.95 -9.86 14.09
CA SER A 321 -15.63 -10.43 15.41
C SER A 321 -14.14 -10.38 15.74
N ASN A 322 -13.29 -10.56 14.73
CA ASN A 322 -11.83 -10.49 14.83
C ASN A 322 -11.21 -9.23 14.23
N GLY A 323 -12.01 -8.20 13.92
CA GLY A 323 -11.54 -6.90 13.47
C GLY A 323 -11.55 -5.90 14.62
N PHE A 324 -10.50 -5.11 14.75
CA PHE A 324 -10.34 -4.08 15.76
C PHE A 324 -9.64 -2.86 15.17
N LEU A 325 -9.89 -1.67 15.70
CA LEU A 325 -9.06 -0.50 15.44
C LEU A 325 -7.84 -0.55 16.37
N ASN A 326 -6.70 -0.95 15.82
CA ASN A 326 -5.40 -0.93 16.51
C ASN A 326 -4.67 0.39 16.26
N PHE A 327 -3.86 0.82 17.21
CA PHE A 327 -3.06 2.04 17.09
C PHE A 327 -1.71 1.76 16.40
N ASP A 328 -1.46 2.37 15.25
CA ASP A 328 -0.19 2.22 14.51
C ASP A 328 0.72 3.45 14.68
N ASN A 329 0.17 4.67 14.56
CA ASN A 329 0.87 5.91 14.87
C ASN A 329 -0.01 6.87 15.69
N PRO A 330 0.26 7.09 17.00
CA PRO A 330 1.24 6.35 17.82
C PRO A 330 0.91 4.85 17.92
N GLY A 331 1.90 4.02 18.19
CA GLY A 331 1.73 2.56 18.25
C GLY A 331 1.00 2.12 19.52
N GLY A 332 0.27 1.00 19.48
CA GLY A 332 -0.52 0.50 20.63
C GLY A 332 0.29 0.24 21.90
N TYR A 333 1.60 0.02 21.79
CA TYR A 333 2.50 -0.16 22.93
C TYR A 333 3.23 1.13 23.36
N THR A 334 3.01 2.25 22.66
CA THR A 334 3.65 3.54 22.97
C THR A 334 2.65 4.69 23.14
N ILE A 335 1.40 4.49 22.72
CA ILE A 335 0.31 5.44 22.93
C ILE A 335 0.11 5.71 24.43
N ASN A 336 -0.09 6.99 24.76
CA ASN A 336 -0.37 7.42 26.14
C ASN A 336 -1.87 7.68 26.36
N PRO A 337 -2.33 7.87 27.63
CA PRO A 337 -3.75 8.07 27.92
C PRO A 337 -4.38 9.29 27.24
N ALA A 338 -3.66 10.42 27.11
CA ALA A 338 -4.19 11.63 26.48
C ALA A 338 -4.39 11.46 24.97
N GLN A 339 -3.42 10.84 24.30
CA GLN A 339 -3.51 10.49 22.89
C GLN A 339 -4.67 9.52 22.62
N ARG A 340 -4.83 8.48 23.46
CA ARG A 340 -5.95 7.53 23.34
C ARG A 340 -7.30 8.24 23.49
N ALA A 341 -7.46 9.05 24.53
CA ALA A 341 -8.69 9.79 24.77
C ALA A 341 -9.04 10.74 23.61
N ALA A 342 -8.03 11.38 23.00
CA ALA A 342 -8.22 12.24 21.84
C ALA A 342 -8.76 11.47 20.62
N ILE A 343 -8.21 10.28 20.33
CA ILE A 343 -8.63 9.45 19.20
C ILE A 343 -10.05 8.89 19.43
N GLU A 344 -10.31 8.28 20.58
CA GLU A 344 -11.63 7.71 20.89
C GLU A 344 -12.71 8.80 20.98
N GLY A 345 -12.39 9.95 21.57
CA GLY A 345 -13.28 11.11 21.63
C GLY A 345 -13.57 11.70 20.25
N TRP A 346 -12.60 11.69 19.34
CA TRP A 346 -12.81 12.10 17.95
C TRP A 346 -13.84 11.20 17.25
N PHE A 347 -13.72 9.88 17.36
CA PHE A 347 -14.68 8.94 16.77
C PHE A 347 -16.07 9.09 17.38
N LYS A 348 -16.17 9.27 18.70
CA LYS A 348 -17.44 9.54 19.36
C LYS A 348 -18.14 10.76 18.76
N ASN A 349 -17.42 11.89 18.63
CA ASN A 349 -17.99 13.12 18.08
C ASN A 349 -18.37 12.98 16.60
N PHE A 350 -17.55 12.28 15.81
CA PHE A 350 -17.87 11.96 14.43
C PHE A 350 -19.16 11.14 14.32
N GLU A 351 -19.30 10.07 15.09
CA GLU A 351 -20.48 9.19 15.05
C GLU A 351 -21.74 9.89 15.61
N ASP A 352 -21.59 10.76 16.60
CA ASP A 352 -22.66 11.63 17.08
C ASP A 352 -23.25 12.50 15.95
N VAL A 353 -22.40 12.97 15.03
CA VAL A 353 -22.81 13.73 13.83
C VAL A 353 -23.34 12.81 12.74
N LEU A 354 -22.62 11.74 12.38
CA LEU A 354 -22.95 10.85 11.26
C LEU A 354 -24.33 10.18 11.44
N TYR A 355 -24.65 9.78 12.67
CA TYR A 355 -25.91 9.12 13.00
C TYR A 355 -26.99 10.08 13.53
N SER A 356 -26.73 11.39 13.54
CA SER A 356 -27.75 12.40 13.81
C SER A 356 -28.58 12.68 12.55
N ASN A 357 -29.85 12.27 12.54
CA ASN A 357 -30.76 12.49 11.40
C ASN A 357 -30.93 13.97 10.99
N SER A 358 -30.74 14.91 11.90
CA SER A 358 -30.87 16.35 11.63
C SER A 358 -29.58 17.01 11.15
N LEU A 359 -28.41 16.46 11.51
CA LEU A 359 -27.13 17.15 11.32
C LEU A 359 -26.24 16.51 10.26
N TRP A 360 -26.35 15.20 10.06
CA TRP A 360 -25.33 14.44 9.32
C TRP A 360 -25.06 14.94 7.89
N ARG A 361 -26.08 15.46 7.18
CA ARG A 361 -25.95 16.06 5.84
C ARG A 361 -25.77 17.58 5.81
N ASP A 362 -25.68 18.23 6.96
CA ASP A 362 -25.43 19.67 7.00
C ASP A 362 -24.11 20.01 6.28
N PRO A 363 -24.09 20.99 5.36
CA PRO A 363 -22.92 21.26 4.54
C PRO A 363 -21.73 21.80 5.33
N LEU A 364 -21.94 22.37 6.52
CA LEU A 364 -20.89 22.95 7.35
C LEU A 364 -20.51 22.07 8.55
N ASN A 365 -21.52 21.44 9.16
CA ASN A 365 -21.41 20.73 10.43
C ASN A 365 -21.69 19.22 10.33
N GLY A 366 -22.03 18.73 9.14
CA GLY A 366 -22.28 17.32 8.88
C GLY A 366 -21.02 16.46 8.81
N TYR A 367 -21.15 15.22 8.34
CA TYR A 367 -20.07 14.24 8.39
C TYR A 367 -18.85 14.64 7.54
N ARG A 368 -19.03 15.46 6.49
CA ARG A 368 -17.93 15.94 5.62
C ARG A 368 -16.93 16.84 6.34
N LYS A 369 -17.28 17.39 7.51
CA LYS A 369 -16.33 18.06 8.41
C LYS A 369 -15.33 17.08 9.03
N TRP A 370 -15.73 15.81 9.16
CA TRP A 370 -14.98 14.78 9.90
C TRP A 370 -14.26 13.80 8.98
N LEU A 371 -14.70 13.61 7.74
CA LEU A 371 -14.01 12.71 6.81
C LEU A 371 -13.84 13.32 5.42
N ASP A 372 -12.85 12.83 4.70
CA ASP A 372 -12.69 13.09 3.27
C ASP A 372 -13.58 12.10 2.50
N ASP A 373 -14.72 12.58 2.02
CA ASP A 373 -15.74 11.76 1.37
C ASP A 373 -15.26 11.18 0.04
N ARG A 374 -14.34 11.86 -0.62
CA ARG A 374 -13.69 11.37 -1.83
C ARG A 374 -12.78 10.17 -1.53
N ASP A 375 -11.91 10.24 -0.51
CA ASP A 375 -11.09 9.10 -0.11
C ASP A 375 -11.95 7.88 0.24
N PHE A 376 -13.06 8.10 0.94
CA PHE A 376 -13.99 7.02 1.30
C PHE A 376 -14.66 6.40 0.06
N ALA A 377 -15.13 7.22 -0.88
CA ALA A 377 -15.76 6.75 -2.11
C ALA A 377 -14.76 5.98 -2.99
N GLU A 378 -13.55 6.51 -3.16
CA GLU A 378 -12.53 5.92 -4.04
C GLU A 378 -11.93 4.64 -3.44
N TYR A 379 -11.71 4.57 -2.12
CA TYR A 379 -11.36 3.31 -1.45
C TYR A 379 -12.43 2.23 -1.68
N PHE A 380 -13.71 2.60 -1.57
CA PHE A 380 -14.82 1.67 -1.78
C PHE A 380 -14.87 1.17 -3.22
N ILE A 381 -14.52 2.00 -4.22
CA ILE A 381 -14.44 1.57 -5.62
C ILE A 381 -13.44 0.42 -5.79
N PHE A 382 -12.27 0.47 -5.14
CA PHE A 382 -11.31 -0.63 -5.19
C PHE A 382 -11.89 -1.92 -4.57
N ASN A 383 -12.57 -1.80 -3.44
CA ASN A 383 -13.26 -2.95 -2.82
C ASN A 383 -14.40 -3.50 -3.70
N GLU A 384 -15.17 -2.64 -4.37
CA GLU A 384 -16.24 -3.01 -5.30
C GLU A 384 -15.70 -3.74 -6.52
N LEU A 385 -14.62 -3.23 -7.10
CA LEU A 385 -14.00 -3.76 -8.31
C LEU A 385 -13.43 -5.15 -8.06
N THR A 386 -12.75 -5.36 -6.94
CA THR A 386 -12.06 -6.63 -6.68
C THR A 386 -12.89 -7.64 -5.92
N LYS A 387 -14.00 -7.22 -5.29
CA LYS A 387 -14.72 -7.98 -4.27
C LYS A 387 -13.78 -8.54 -3.19
N ASN A 388 -12.97 -7.68 -2.59
CA ASN A 388 -11.94 -8.10 -1.62
C ASN A 388 -12.57 -8.87 -0.45
N GLY A 389 -12.05 -10.07 -0.18
CA GLY A 389 -12.45 -10.95 0.92
C GLY A 389 -12.15 -10.41 2.31
N ASP A 390 -11.20 -9.50 2.45
CA ASP A 390 -10.85 -8.86 3.73
C ASP A 390 -11.33 -7.41 3.83
N GLY A 391 -11.53 -6.74 2.69
CA GLY A 391 -11.94 -5.34 2.62
C GLY A 391 -13.19 -5.04 3.44
N LEU A 392 -13.17 -3.92 4.17
CA LEU A 392 -14.23 -3.48 5.10
C LEU A 392 -14.43 -4.35 6.35
N LEU A 393 -13.66 -5.43 6.52
CA LEU A 393 -13.68 -6.28 7.71
C LEU A 393 -12.37 -6.21 8.50
N ILE A 394 -11.25 -6.26 7.79
CA ILE A 394 -9.86 -6.18 8.27
C ILE A 394 -8.95 -5.67 7.13
N SER A 395 -7.65 -5.55 7.41
CA SER A 395 -6.63 -5.13 6.44
C SER A 395 -6.84 -3.73 5.87
N MET A 396 -7.22 -2.78 6.73
CA MET A 396 -7.43 -1.38 6.34
C MET A 396 -6.61 -0.44 7.21
N TYR A 397 -6.39 0.78 6.73
CA TYR A 397 -5.65 1.82 7.44
C TYR A 397 -6.43 3.14 7.50
N PRO A 398 -7.37 3.31 8.44
CA PRO A 398 -7.98 4.61 8.68
C PRO A 398 -6.96 5.56 9.32
N TRP A 399 -6.87 6.80 8.83
CA TRP A 399 -5.96 7.81 9.40
C TRP A 399 -6.55 9.20 9.37
N LYS A 400 -6.13 10.05 10.31
CA LYS A 400 -6.53 11.46 10.38
C LYS A 400 -5.41 12.34 9.86
N GLY A 401 -5.70 13.10 8.81
CA GLY A 401 -4.77 14.08 8.25
C GLY A 401 -4.66 15.36 9.08
N ASP A 402 -3.74 16.23 8.66
CA ASP A 402 -3.50 17.54 9.29
C ASP A 402 -4.69 18.50 9.13
N ASP A 403 -5.55 18.26 8.14
CA ASP A 403 -6.83 18.94 7.95
C ASP A 403 -7.92 18.49 8.93
N GLY A 404 -7.59 17.55 9.82
CA GLY A 404 -8.48 17.06 10.87
C GLY A 404 -9.50 16.03 10.40
N ARG A 405 -9.45 15.61 9.14
CA ARG A 405 -10.40 14.66 8.54
C ARG A 405 -9.85 13.24 8.52
N LEU A 406 -10.73 12.28 8.75
CA LEU A 406 -10.50 10.86 8.57
C LEU A 406 -10.45 10.53 7.08
N ARG A 407 -9.47 9.72 6.73
CA ARG A 407 -9.17 9.24 5.38
C ARG A 407 -9.12 7.72 5.40
N MET A 408 -9.46 7.12 4.26
CA MET A 408 -9.47 5.67 4.12
C MET A 408 -8.38 5.22 3.15
N GLY A 409 -7.52 4.31 3.61
CA GLY A 409 -6.46 3.75 2.80
C GLY A 409 -5.06 4.10 3.31
N PRO A 410 -4.02 3.60 2.64
CA PRO A 410 -4.00 3.12 1.26
C PRO A 410 -4.60 1.71 1.09
N ALA A 411 -4.79 1.29 -0.17
CA ALA A 411 -5.16 -0.08 -0.49
C ALA A 411 -4.15 -1.10 0.09
N TRP A 412 -4.65 -2.19 0.67
CA TRP A 412 -3.82 -3.21 1.33
C TRP A 412 -4.51 -4.58 1.35
N ASP A 413 -3.75 -5.66 1.13
CA ASP A 413 -4.17 -7.07 1.30
C ASP A 413 -5.39 -7.49 0.45
N TYR A 414 -5.23 -7.45 -0.87
CA TYR A 414 -6.20 -7.79 -1.90
C TYR A 414 -6.01 -9.19 -2.50
N ASN A 415 -5.26 -10.08 -1.83
CA ASN A 415 -5.10 -11.47 -2.29
C ASN A 415 -6.16 -12.43 -1.73
N TRP A 416 -6.75 -12.16 -0.56
CA TRP A 416 -7.71 -13.11 0.02
C TRP A 416 -9.10 -13.00 -0.63
N SER A 417 -9.61 -14.14 -1.11
CA SER A 417 -10.97 -14.29 -1.68
C SER A 417 -11.38 -13.15 -2.64
N SER A 418 -10.42 -12.65 -3.43
CA SER A 418 -10.62 -11.54 -4.37
C SER A 418 -10.79 -12.05 -5.79
N TYR A 419 -11.33 -11.21 -6.67
CA TYR A 419 -11.54 -11.50 -8.08
C TYR A 419 -12.34 -12.80 -8.30
N TYR A 420 -11.91 -13.62 -9.26
CA TYR A 420 -12.52 -14.91 -9.57
C TYR A 420 -12.39 -15.94 -8.45
N VAL A 421 -11.53 -15.73 -7.45
CA VAL A 421 -11.39 -16.62 -6.28
C VAL A 421 -12.54 -16.37 -5.29
N GLY A 422 -13.03 -15.13 -5.20
CA GLY A 422 -14.16 -14.74 -4.35
C GLY A 422 -15.54 -15.09 -4.90
N GLY A 423 -15.63 -15.52 -6.16
CA GLY A 423 -16.87 -15.96 -6.81
C GLY A 423 -17.20 -15.19 -8.09
N GLY A 424 -18.50 -15.07 -8.38
CA GLY A 424 -19.01 -14.43 -9.60
C GLY A 424 -18.70 -12.93 -9.69
N ALA A 425 -18.60 -12.43 -10.92
CA ALA A 425 -18.35 -11.02 -11.21
C ALA A 425 -19.63 -10.16 -11.18
N THR A 426 -20.80 -10.75 -11.40
CA THR A 426 -22.04 -10.03 -11.73
C THR A 426 -23.11 -10.12 -10.63
N ASP A 427 -22.70 -10.10 -9.37
CA ASP A 427 -23.58 -10.12 -8.20
C ASP A 427 -23.11 -9.13 -7.13
N ASN A 428 -23.95 -8.91 -6.10
CA ASN A 428 -23.59 -8.14 -4.90
C ASN A 428 -23.00 -6.75 -5.21
N LEU A 429 -23.83 -5.87 -5.80
CA LEU A 429 -23.48 -4.47 -6.01
C LEU A 429 -23.23 -3.80 -4.66
N ARG A 430 -22.21 -2.95 -4.57
CA ARG A 430 -21.72 -2.37 -3.31
C ARG A 430 -21.32 -3.47 -2.33
N TRP A 431 -20.36 -4.29 -2.75
CA TRP A 431 -19.74 -5.34 -1.97
C TRP A 431 -19.39 -4.82 -0.57
N ARG A 432 -20.06 -5.35 0.45
CA ARG A 432 -19.90 -4.94 1.87
C ARG A 432 -20.23 -3.47 2.15
N GLY A 433 -21.15 -2.90 1.38
CA GLY A 433 -21.70 -1.56 1.62
C GLY A 433 -22.41 -1.42 2.96
N ASP A 434 -22.77 -2.54 3.60
CA ASP A 434 -23.36 -2.63 4.94
C ASP A 434 -22.34 -2.52 6.10
N ARG A 435 -21.04 -2.42 5.80
CA ARG A 435 -19.97 -2.45 6.82
C ARG A 435 -19.48 -1.07 7.21
N LEU A 436 -19.02 -0.97 8.46
CA LEU A 436 -18.47 0.26 9.03
C LEU A 436 -19.47 1.42 8.88
N TRP A 437 -18.99 2.56 8.38
CA TRP A 437 -19.80 3.77 8.18
C TRP A 437 -20.47 3.82 6.80
N TYR A 438 -20.19 2.87 5.90
CA TYR A 438 -20.60 2.97 4.49
C TYR A 438 -22.11 2.89 4.27
N ASP A 439 -22.84 2.11 5.06
CA ASP A 439 -24.29 1.98 4.92
C ASP A 439 -24.95 3.35 5.08
N ARG A 440 -24.55 4.05 6.14
CA ARG A 440 -25.00 5.41 6.43
C ARG A 440 -24.53 6.43 5.39
N LEU A 441 -23.31 6.32 4.90
CA LEU A 441 -22.80 7.22 3.85
C LEU A 441 -23.59 7.05 2.55
N PHE A 442 -23.92 5.82 2.15
CA PHE A 442 -24.70 5.55 0.95
C PHE A 442 -26.19 5.92 1.05
N GLU A 443 -26.69 6.30 2.23
CA GLU A 443 -27.98 6.99 2.34
C GLU A 443 -27.92 8.44 1.87
N ASP A 444 -26.74 9.07 1.82
CA ASP A 444 -26.58 10.44 1.33
C ASP A 444 -26.61 10.44 -0.20
N PRO A 445 -27.62 11.07 -0.84
CA PRO A 445 -27.68 11.15 -2.30
C PRO A 445 -26.45 11.83 -2.92
N ASP A 446 -25.76 12.71 -2.18
CA ASP A 446 -24.53 13.33 -2.68
C ASP A 446 -23.31 12.42 -2.54
N PHE A 447 -23.24 11.57 -1.52
CA PHE A 447 -22.18 10.55 -1.44
C PHE A 447 -22.39 9.47 -2.50
N MET A 448 -23.62 8.99 -2.69
CA MET A 448 -23.97 8.08 -3.78
C MET A 448 -23.58 8.67 -5.14
N GLN A 449 -23.87 9.96 -5.36
CA GLN A 449 -23.49 10.64 -6.59
C GLN A 449 -21.98 10.74 -6.74
N LEU A 450 -21.26 11.15 -5.69
CA LEU A 450 -19.81 11.23 -5.69
C LEU A 450 -19.21 9.87 -6.04
N TYR A 451 -19.67 8.79 -5.40
CA TYR A 451 -19.25 7.43 -5.70
C TYR A 451 -19.45 7.06 -7.19
N THR A 452 -20.64 7.33 -7.75
CA THR A 452 -20.91 7.09 -9.17
C THR A 452 -20.02 7.92 -10.08
N ASP A 453 -19.82 9.19 -9.76
CA ASP A 453 -18.97 10.10 -10.53
C ASP A 453 -17.51 9.65 -10.54
N ARG A 454 -16.98 9.26 -9.37
CA ARG A 454 -15.61 8.76 -9.23
C ARG A 454 -15.43 7.41 -9.92
N TRP A 455 -16.41 6.50 -9.84
CA TRP A 455 -16.38 5.22 -10.57
C TRP A 455 -16.20 5.46 -12.08
N PHE A 456 -17.05 6.28 -12.69
CA PHE A 456 -16.94 6.56 -14.13
C PHE A 456 -15.74 7.45 -14.50
N ALA A 457 -15.23 8.27 -13.58
CA ALA A 457 -13.96 8.96 -13.79
C ALA A 457 -12.79 7.95 -13.91
N PHE A 458 -12.75 6.92 -13.04
CA PHE A 458 -11.74 5.87 -13.12
C PHE A 458 -11.90 4.99 -14.36
N ARG A 459 -13.14 4.68 -14.75
CA ARG A 459 -13.44 3.90 -15.98
C ARG A 459 -12.95 4.57 -17.27
N GLN A 460 -12.69 5.88 -17.26
CA GLN A 460 -12.12 6.61 -18.40
C GLN A 460 -10.59 6.60 -18.44
N SER A 461 -9.92 5.92 -17.50
CA SER A 461 -8.46 5.91 -17.39
C SER A 461 -7.93 4.50 -17.08
N ALA A 462 -7.10 4.34 -16.05
CA ALA A 462 -6.46 3.06 -15.73
C ALA A 462 -7.44 1.95 -15.33
N MET A 463 -8.66 2.29 -14.90
CA MET A 463 -9.71 1.31 -14.59
C MET A 463 -10.59 0.96 -15.80
N SER A 464 -10.30 1.46 -17.01
CA SER A 464 -10.90 0.96 -18.25
C SER A 464 -10.55 -0.52 -18.46
N ASN A 465 -11.28 -1.25 -19.32
CA ASN A 465 -10.97 -2.66 -19.61
C ASN A 465 -9.55 -2.81 -20.18
N ASP A 466 -9.17 -1.92 -21.10
CA ASP A 466 -7.82 -1.88 -21.66
C ASP A 466 -6.79 -1.45 -20.62
N GLY A 467 -7.10 -0.45 -19.79
CA GLY A 467 -6.24 0.01 -18.70
C GLY A 467 -5.90 -1.08 -17.69
N MET A 468 -6.91 -1.82 -17.22
CA MET A 468 -6.71 -2.94 -16.30
C MET A 468 -5.91 -4.07 -16.95
N SER A 469 -6.16 -4.36 -18.23
CA SER A 469 -5.36 -5.33 -18.99
C SER A 469 -3.91 -4.91 -19.09
N ALA A 470 -3.64 -3.62 -19.36
CA ALA A 470 -2.30 -3.06 -19.46
C ALA A 470 -1.55 -3.10 -18.13
N VAL A 471 -2.22 -2.86 -16.99
CA VAL A 471 -1.62 -3.05 -15.66
C VAL A 471 -1.17 -4.50 -15.48
N ILE A 472 -2.06 -5.46 -15.75
CA ILE A 472 -1.75 -6.91 -15.65
C ILE A 472 -0.60 -7.30 -16.59
N ASP A 473 -0.64 -6.85 -17.85
CA ASP A 473 0.36 -7.19 -18.85
C ASP A 473 1.74 -6.60 -18.53
N SER A 474 1.79 -5.37 -18.01
CA SER A 474 3.06 -4.75 -17.61
C SER A 474 3.76 -5.53 -16.50
N GLN A 475 3.02 -5.92 -15.45
CA GLN A 475 3.58 -6.70 -14.35
C GLN A 475 3.92 -8.14 -14.77
N ALA A 476 3.09 -8.78 -15.59
CA ALA A 476 3.38 -10.10 -16.14
C ALA A 476 4.63 -10.09 -17.03
N ALA A 477 4.86 -9.02 -17.81
CA ALA A 477 6.06 -8.86 -18.61
C ALA A 477 7.33 -8.75 -17.74
N GLU A 478 7.26 -8.08 -16.59
CA GLU A 478 8.36 -8.02 -15.61
C GLU A 478 8.64 -9.38 -14.98
N ILE A 479 7.61 -10.07 -14.47
CA ILE A 479 7.78 -11.39 -13.84
C ILE A 479 8.29 -12.42 -14.87
N THR A 480 7.77 -12.39 -16.10
CA THR A 480 7.98 -13.38 -17.17
C THR A 480 7.39 -14.76 -16.87
N SER A 481 6.99 -15.48 -17.93
CA SER A 481 6.46 -16.84 -17.81
C SER A 481 7.47 -17.83 -17.23
N ALA A 482 8.76 -17.63 -17.50
CA ALA A 482 9.83 -18.48 -16.98
C ALA A 482 9.92 -18.40 -15.45
N LYS A 483 9.87 -17.20 -14.87
CA LYS A 483 9.91 -17.06 -13.40
C LYS A 483 8.60 -17.49 -12.76
N ALA A 484 7.45 -17.28 -13.41
CA ALA A 484 6.17 -17.79 -12.94
C ALA A 484 6.16 -19.33 -12.81
N VAL A 485 6.71 -20.05 -13.80
CA VAL A 485 6.89 -21.51 -13.71
C VAL A 485 7.88 -21.86 -12.59
N ALA A 486 9.01 -21.15 -12.49
CA ALA A 486 9.99 -21.34 -11.41
C ALA A 486 9.46 -20.99 -10.00
N GLN A 487 8.33 -20.29 -9.90
CA GLN A 487 7.62 -20.01 -8.65
C GLN A 487 6.78 -21.22 -8.18
N GLY A 488 6.49 -22.15 -9.08
CA GLY A 488 5.69 -23.35 -8.81
C GLY A 488 4.38 -23.43 -9.59
N ILE A 489 4.17 -22.58 -10.61
CA ILE A 489 3.04 -22.74 -11.55
C ILE A 489 3.40 -23.83 -12.56
N SER A 490 2.48 -24.77 -12.80
CA SER A 490 2.78 -26.02 -13.53
C SER A 490 3.25 -25.83 -14.97
N SER A 491 2.82 -24.78 -15.66
CA SER A 491 3.25 -24.48 -17.03
C SER A 491 3.00 -23.01 -17.39
N VAL A 492 3.65 -22.57 -18.47
CA VAL A 492 3.41 -21.26 -19.10
C VAL A 492 1.93 -21.08 -19.46
N SER A 493 1.32 -22.12 -20.07
CA SER A 493 -0.09 -22.12 -20.46
C SER A 493 -1.02 -21.94 -19.26
N THR A 494 -0.73 -22.61 -18.14
CA THR A 494 -1.51 -22.47 -16.90
C THR A 494 -1.45 -21.04 -16.37
N TRP A 495 -0.27 -20.43 -16.32
CA TRP A 495 -0.14 -19.05 -15.84
C TRP A 495 -0.86 -18.05 -16.76
N GLN A 496 -0.68 -18.17 -18.08
CA GLN A 496 -1.39 -17.36 -19.07
C GLN A 496 -2.92 -17.52 -18.96
N GLY A 497 -3.41 -18.74 -18.73
CA GLY A 497 -4.82 -19.00 -18.48
C GLY A 497 -5.35 -18.29 -17.23
N ARG A 498 -4.57 -18.25 -16.15
CA ARG A 498 -4.92 -17.50 -14.91
C ARG A 498 -4.94 -15.99 -15.14
N LEU A 499 -3.97 -15.43 -15.88
CA LEU A 499 -3.96 -14.01 -16.25
C LEU A 499 -5.19 -13.63 -17.09
N THR A 500 -5.50 -14.42 -18.11
CA THR A 500 -6.71 -14.24 -18.95
C THR A 500 -7.98 -14.33 -18.12
N ARG A 501 -8.07 -15.29 -17.19
CA ARG A 501 -9.21 -15.41 -16.27
C ARG A 501 -9.38 -14.16 -15.40
N MET A 502 -8.29 -13.60 -14.86
CA MET A 502 -8.32 -12.36 -14.08
C MET A 502 -8.83 -11.18 -14.91
N LYS A 503 -8.31 -10.99 -16.13
CA LYS A 503 -8.75 -9.92 -17.05
C LYS A 503 -10.24 -10.03 -17.38
N ASN A 504 -10.67 -11.22 -17.82
CA ASN A 504 -12.07 -11.45 -18.19
C ASN A 504 -13.01 -11.22 -17.00
N TRP A 505 -12.61 -11.65 -15.80
CA TRP A 505 -13.40 -11.42 -14.59
C TRP A 505 -13.51 -9.93 -14.27
N LEU A 506 -12.39 -9.18 -14.35
CA LEU A 506 -12.37 -7.73 -14.10
C LEU A 506 -13.20 -6.96 -15.12
N HIS A 507 -13.10 -7.30 -16.40
CA HIS A 507 -13.94 -6.70 -17.46
C HIS A 507 -15.41 -6.97 -17.18
N SER A 508 -15.77 -8.23 -16.94
CA SER A 508 -17.14 -8.62 -16.63
C SER A 508 -17.67 -7.90 -15.39
N ARG A 509 -16.85 -7.73 -14.35
CA ARG A 509 -17.22 -7.01 -13.13
C ARG A 509 -17.44 -5.53 -13.43
N ALA A 510 -16.48 -4.88 -14.07
CA ALA A 510 -16.55 -3.45 -14.34
C ALA A 510 -17.72 -3.10 -15.25
N ASP A 511 -17.92 -3.85 -16.33
CA ASP A 511 -19.03 -3.64 -17.28
C ASP A 511 -20.40 -3.92 -16.62
N TRP A 512 -20.46 -4.92 -15.74
CA TRP A 512 -21.68 -5.17 -14.96
C TRP A 512 -22.00 -4.07 -13.97
N VAL A 513 -20.99 -3.53 -13.26
CA VAL A 513 -21.15 -2.39 -12.35
C VAL A 513 -21.55 -1.13 -13.14
N ASP A 514 -20.94 -0.88 -14.30
CA ASP A 514 -21.32 0.21 -15.22
C ASP A 514 -22.83 0.15 -15.54
N ALA A 515 -23.36 -1.04 -15.81
CA ALA A 515 -24.77 -1.27 -16.13
C ALA A 515 -25.74 -1.08 -14.94
N GLN A 516 -25.25 -0.99 -13.69
CA GLN A 516 -26.10 -0.73 -12.52
C GLN A 516 -26.43 0.76 -12.33
N TYR A 517 -25.67 1.65 -12.98
CA TYR A 517 -25.82 3.10 -12.85
C TYR A 517 -26.46 3.71 -14.11
N VAL A 518 -26.95 4.94 -13.97
CA VAL A 518 -27.54 5.66 -15.11
C VAL A 518 -26.44 5.92 -16.14
N THR A 519 -26.68 5.48 -17.38
CA THR A 519 -25.73 5.65 -18.47
C THR A 519 -25.43 7.12 -18.73
N ARG A 520 -24.16 7.43 -18.92
CA ARG A 520 -23.67 8.78 -19.19
C ARG A 520 -24.18 9.28 -20.56
N PRO A 521 -24.35 10.60 -20.74
CA PRO A 521 -24.62 11.17 -22.06
C PRO A 521 -23.51 10.86 -23.07
N VAL A 522 -23.84 10.92 -24.36
CA VAL A 522 -22.87 10.87 -25.45
C VAL A 522 -23.02 12.11 -26.31
N PHE A 523 -21.93 12.83 -26.55
CA PHE A 523 -21.91 13.96 -27.47
C PHE A 523 -21.72 13.47 -28.90
N GLY A 524 -22.56 13.97 -29.82
CA GLY A 524 -22.53 13.60 -31.24
C GLY A 524 -21.38 14.20 -32.03
N VAL A 525 -20.59 15.09 -31.40
CA VAL A 525 -19.42 15.74 -31.99
C VAL A 525 -18.27 15.60 -30.99
N ALA A 526 -17.12 15.10 -31.46
CA ALA A 526 -15.91 15.01 -30.64
C ALA A 526 -15.44 16.41 -30.22
N GLU A 527 -14.83 16.51 -29.04
CA GLU A 527 -14.26 17.77 -28.56
C GLU A 527 -13.14 18.27 -29.47
N GLY A 528 -12.86 19.59 -29.46
CA GLY A 528 -11.84 20.22 -30.28
C GLY A 528 -12.34 21.43 -31.08
N THR A 529 -11.66 21.75 -32.18
CA THR A 529 -12.01 22.89 -33.04
C THR A 529 -13.24 22.59 -33.87
N VAL A 530 -14.23 23.48 -33.83
CA VAL A 530 -15.48 23.38 -34.61
C VAL A 530 -15.86 24.72 -35.24
N PRO A 531 -16.64 24.74 -36.33
CA PRO A 531 -17.16 25.99 -36.88
C PRO A 531 -18.12 26.69 -35.90
N SER A 532 -18.16 28.03 -35.90
CA SER A 532 -19.25 28.75 -35.22
C SER A 532 -20.60 28.37 -35.81
N GLY A 533 -21.59 28.16 -34.94
CA GLY A 533 -22.89 27.59 -35.28
C GLY A 533 -22.94 26.06 -35.30
N GLN A 534 -21.84 25.35 -34.99
CA GLN A 534 -21.85 23.90 -34.87
C GLN A 534 -22.88 23.46 -33.84
N THR A 535 -23.75 22.51 -34.22
CA THR A 535 -24.70 21.90 -33.29
C THR A 535 -24.14 20.58 -32.77
N VAL A 536 -24.09 20.41 -31.45
CA VAL A 536 -23.67 19.18 -30.77
C VAL A 536 -24.91 18.47 -30.25
N GLY A 537 -25.20 17.28 -30.78
CA GLY A 537 -26.25 16.41 -30.23
C GLY A 537 -25.84 15.81 -28.88
N ILE A 538 -26.78 15.68 -27.96
CA ILE A 538 -26.60 15.08 -26.63
C ILE A 538 -27.56 13.89 -26.52
N THR A 539 -27.02 12.68 -26.66
CA THR A 539 -27.80 11.45 -26.58
C THR A 539 -27.79 10.91 -25.16
N VAL A 540 -28.97 10.63 -24.61
CA VAL A 540 -29.13 9.95 -23.32
C VAL A 540 -29.99 8.69 -23.51
N PRO A 541 -29.52 7.50 -23.13
CA PRO A 541 -30.30 6.26 -23.28
C PRO A 541 -31.56 6.22 -22.40
N ALA A 542 -31.57 6.93 -21.27
CA ALA A 542 -32.69 7.01 -20.36
C ALA A 542 -32.76 8.39 -19.69
N GLY A 543 -33.99 8.85 -19.41
CA GLY A 543 -34.24 10.13 -18.76
C GLY A 543 -34.09 11.33 -19.69
N SER A 544 -33.76 12.48 -19.12
CA SER A 544 -33.57 13.74 -19.86
C SER A 544 -32.14 14.25 -19.71
N ALA A 545 -31.61 14.84 -20.78
CA ALA A 545 -30.30 15.48 -20.77
C ALA A 545 -30.40 16.89 -20.17
N TYR A 546 -29.48 17.18 -19.24
CA TYR A 546 -29.25 18.51 -18.69
C TYR A 546 -27.78 18.87 -18.90
N TYR A 547 -27.51 20.10 -19.30
CA TYR A 547 -26.16 20.55 -19.64
C TYR A 547 -25.90 22.02 -19.27
N THR A 548 -24.62 22.37 -19.16
CA THR A 548 -24.09 23.72 -18.95
C THR A 548 -23.02 24.00 -20.00
N LEU A 549 -22.75 25.28 -20.28
CA LEU A 549 -21.81 25.71 -21.33
C LEU A 549 -20.50 26.29 -20.79
N ASP A 550 -20.41 26.45 -19.47
CA ASP A 550 -19.25 26.96 -18.73
C ASP A 550 -18.46 25.85 -18.02
N GLY A 551 -18.92 24.60 -18.10
CA GLY A 551 -18.35 23.44 -17.44
C GLY A 551 -18.83 23.23 -16.00
N SER A 552 -19.75 24.04 -15.49
CA SER A 552 -20.36 23.82 -14.16
C SER A 552 -21.21 22.56 -14.15
N ASP A 553 -21.37 21.92 -13.00
CA ASP A 553 -22.18 20.70 -12.92
C ASP A 553 -23.69 21.00 -13.12
N PRO A 554 -24.40 20.31 -14.03
CA PRO A 554 -25.85 20.46 -14.20
C PRO A 554 -26.67 20.04 -12.96
N ARG A 555 -26.07 19.31 -12.02
CA ARG A 555 -26.66 18.85 -10.76
C ARG A 555 -26.07 19.65 -9.59
N VAL A 556 -26.93 20.13 -8.69
CA VAL A 556 -26.50 20.67 -7.39
C VAL A 556 -26.68 19.65 -6.27
N SER A 557 -26.09 19.93 -5.10
CA SER A 557 -26.25 19.13 -3.87
C SER A 557 -27.74 18.84 -3.59
N GLY A 558 -28.03 17.61 -3.18
CA GLY A 558 -29.39 17.09 -2.99
C GLY A 558 -30.10 16.61 -4.27
N GLY A 559 -29.47 16.73 -5.45
CA GLY A 559 -29.98 16.17 -6.71
C GLY A 559 -30.92 17.10 -7.51
N ASN A 560 -31.03 18.37 -7.10
CA ASN A 560 -31.75 19.38 -7.87
C ASN A 560 -30.97 19.78 -9.14
N VAL A 561 -31.70 20.33 -10.11
CA VAL A 561 -31.11 20.87 -11.34
C VAL A 561 -30.46 22.21 -11.01
N SER A 562 -29.23 22.44 -11.47
CA SER A 562 -28.57 23.74 -11.34
C SER A 562 -29.34 24.82 -12.10
N VAL A 563 -29.34 26.06 -11.57
CA VAL A 563 -29.91 27.22 -12.25
C VAL A 563 -29.18 27.58 -13.55
N SER A 564 -27.91 27.18 -13.68
CA SER A 564 -27.11 27.34 -14.90
C SER A 564 -27.40 26.25 -15.94
N ALA A 565 -28.13 25.19 -15.58
CA ALA A 565 -28.36 24.06 -16.45
C ALA A 565 -29.54 24.30 -17.40
N GLN A 566 -29.36 23.89 -18.64
CA GLN A 566 -30.38 23.83 -19.68
C GLN A 566 -30.80 22.39 -19.91
N ALA A 567 -32.06 22.17 -20.27
CA ALA A 567 -32.57 20.85 -20.67
C ALA A 567 -32.68 20.77 -22.19
N GLY A 568 -32.17 19.71 -22.80
CA GLY A 568 -32.25 19.53 -24.25
C GLY A 568 -31.31 18.46 -24.77
N ASN A 569 -31.59 17.97 -25.98
CA ASN A 569 -30.84 16.92 -26.65
C ASN A 569 -29.87 17.46 -27.72
N ALA A 570 -29.70 18.78 -27.80
CA ALA A 570 -28.72 19.42 -28.67
C ALA A 570 -28.41 20.83 -28.14
N VAL A 571 -27.23 21.34 -28.51
CA VAL A 571 -26.83 22.73 -28.29
C VAL A 571 -26.07 23.27 -29.50
N THR A 572 -26.34 24.52 -29.87
CA THR A 572 -25.59 25.24 -30.91
C THR A 572 -24.48 26.07 -30.26
N LEU A 573 -23.25 25.88 -30.72
CA LEU A 573 -22.05 26.53 -30.20
C LEU A 573 -21.79 27.83 -30.97
N SER A 574 -21.89 28.98 -30.30
CA SER A 574 -21.62 30.30 -30.88
C SER A 574 -20.29 30.92 -30.44
N GLY A 575 -19.56 30.22 -29.58
CA GLY A 575 -18.28 30.63 -29.03
C GLY A 575 -17.59 29.45 -28.33
N ASP A 576 -16.38 29.67 -27.83
CA ASP A 576 -15.64 28.69 -27.03
C ASP A 576 -16.48 28.22 -25.86
N THR A 577 -16.63 26.90 -25.75
CA THR A 577 -17.61 26.27 -24.86
C THR A 577 -16.98 25.10 -24.13
N ARG A 578 -17.19 25.03 -22.81
CA ARG A 578 -16.97 23.81 -22.03
C ARG A 578 -18.33 23.20 -21.74
N LEU A 579 -18.72 22.23 -22.55
CA LEU A 579 -20.03 21.57 -22.44
C LEU A 579 -19.93 20.46 -21.40
N THR A 580 -20.68 20.58 -20.29
CA THR A 580 -20.83 19.50 -19.30
C THR A 580 -22.28 19.04 -19.25
N ALA A 581 -22.52 17.73 -19.36
CA ALA A 581 -23.86 17.16 -19.39
C ALA A 581 -24.02 15.97 -18.44
N ARG A 582 -25.26 15.77 -17.97
CA ARG A 582 -25.72 14.57 -17.25
C ARG A 582 -27.06 14.09 -17.80
N ALA A 583 -27.32 12.79 -17.66
CA ALA A 583 -28.66 12.23 -17.80
C ALA A 583 -29.35 12.21 -16.44
N ARG A 584 -30.62 12.60 -16.39
CA ARG A 584 -31.46 12.57 -15.18
C ARG A 584 -32.68 11.68 -15.41
N VAL A 585 -32.80 10.61 -14.62
CA VAL A 585 -33.91 9.65 -14.71
C VAL A 585 -34.98 9.92 -13.65
N SER A 586 -34.58 10.44 -12.49
CA SER A 586 -35.50 10.91 -11.45
C SER A 586 -34.86 12.04 -10.64
N THR A 587 -35.57 12.56 -9.65
CA THR A 587 -35.03 13.60 -8.75
C THR A 587 -33.73 13.19 -8.08
N ALA A 588 -33.63 11.92 -7.67
CA ALA A 588 -32.47 11.38 -6.95
C ALA A 588 -31.47 10.62 -7.84
N ARG A 589 -31.80 10.33 -9.12
CA ARG A 589 -30.97 9.47 -9.99
C ARG A 589 -30.44 10.23 -11.20
N TRP A 590 -29.14 10.47 -11.17
CA TRP A 590 -28.37 11.08 -12.24
C TRP A 590 -27.23 10.17 -12.70
N SER A 591 -26.83 10.29 -13.97
CA SER A 591 -25.57 9.71 -14.46
C SER A 591 -24.38 10.46 -13.88
N ALA A 592 -23.19 9.85 -14.00
CA ALA A 592 -21.94 10.61 -13.93
C ALA A 592 -21.87 11.69 -15.03
N PRO A 593 -21.08 12.75 -14.85
CA PRO A 593 -20.98 13.83 -15.82
C PRO A 593 -20.12 13.43 -17.02
N VAL A 594 -20.33 14.11 -18.14
CA VAL A 594 -19.47 14.08 -19.33
C VAL A 594 -19.15 15.52 -19.67
N THR A 595 -17.87 15.82 -19.92
CA THR A 595 -17.40 17.16 -20.27
C THR A 595 -16.61 17.09 -21.56
N ALA A 596 -16.82 18.07 -22.45
CA ALA A 596 -16.07 18.27 -23.68
C ALA A 596 -15.73 19.75 -23.86
N VAL A 597 -14.57 20.05 -24.43
CA VAL A 597 -14.15 21.42 -24.74
C VAL A 597 -14.20 21.68 -26.24
N TYR A 598 -14.94 22.70 -26.65
CA TYR A 598 -15.05 23.13 -28.04
C TYR A 598 -14.48 24.53 -28.21
N VAL A 599 -13.66 24.71 -29.24
CA VAL A 599 -13.09 26.02 -29.59
C VAL A 599 -13.63 26.41 -30.97
N THR A 600 -14.30 27.55 -31.06
CA THR A 600 -15.01 27.95 -32.29
C THR A 600 -14.10 28.73 -33.23
N ASP A 601 -14.06 28.35 -34.50
CA ASP A 601 -13.30 29.01 -35.56
C ASP A 601 -11.79 29.21 -35.24
N ALA A 602 -11.25 28.43 -34.31
CA ALA A 602 -9.84 28.50 -33.98
C ALA A 602 -9.00 28.03 -35.16
N VAL A 603 -8.03 28.86 -35.55
CA VAL A 603 -6.97 28.47 -36.49
C VAL A 603 -5.86 27.82 -35.67
N PRO A 604 -5.59 26.51 -35.83
CA PRO A 604 -4.52 25.85 -35.11
C PRO A 604 -3.17 26.55 -35.35
N ALA A 605 -2.29 26.51 -34.35
CA ALA A 605 -0.92 26.92 -34.53
C ALA A 605 -0.23 26.01 -35.58
N THR A 606 0.47 26.64 -36.50
CA THR A 606 1.23 26.07 -37.61
C THR A 606 2.58 26.78 -37.67
N ALA A 607 3.54 26.23 -38.40
CA ALA A 607 4.82 26.91 -38.64
C ALA A 607 4.67 28.31 -39.28
N GLY A 608 3.52 28.62 -39.90
CA GLY A 608 3.25 29.91 -40.55
C GLY A 608 2.53 30.96 -39.70
N ASN A 609 1.96 30.59 -38.55
CA ASN A 609 1.23 31.51 -37.66
C ASN A 609 1.62 31.39 -36.17
N LEU A 610 2.55 30.49 -35.83
CA LEU A 610 3.19 30.41 -34.52
C LEU A 610 4.52 31.19 -34.56
N THR A 611 4.60 32.30 -33.83
CA THR A 611 5.88 32.98 -33.59
C THR A 611 6.24 32.81 -32.12
N VAL A 612 7.30 32.04 -31.83
CA VAL A 612 7.89 31.97 -30.49
C VAL A 612 8.83 33.16 -30.37
N SER A 613 8.41 34.21 -29.67
CA SER A 613 9.21 35.42 -29.52
C SER A 613 10.36 35.24 -28.56
N GLU A 614 10.15 34.49 -27.46
CA GLU A 614 11.15 34.25 -26.41
C GLU A 614 10.89 32.89 -25.73
N ILE A 615 11.94 32.17 -25.37
CA ILE A 615 11.89 30.99 -24.48
C ILE A 615 12.80 31.35 -23.29
N HIS A 616 12.25 31.37 -22.08
CA HIS A 616 12.98 31.65 -20.85
C HIS A 616 13.49 30.37 -20.18
#